data_AF-K1S145-F1
#
_entry.id   AF-K1S145-F1
#
_cell.length_a   1.000
_cell.length_b   1.000
_cell.length_c   1.000
_cell.angle_alpha   90.00
_cell.angle_beta   90.00
_cell.angle_gamma   90.00
#
_symmetry.space_group_name_H-M   'P 1'
#
loop_
_entity.id
_entity.type
_entity.pdbx_description
1 polymer ?
#
loop_
_entity_poly.entity_id
_entity_poly.type
_entity_poly.pdbx_seq_one_letter_code
_entity_poly.pdbx_strand_id
1 'polypeptide(L)'
;MGLYGFGFEHNDELKPVSTLKSRIVQLKHLSAGEAVGYGRAGKLTRDSVTATVPMGYADGLDRHLGCGRWSMLVAGRPRRSWAASAWTVV
;
A
#
# COMPACT_ATOMS: atom_id res chain seq x y z
N MET A 1 -29.11 2.41 3.99
CA MET A 1 -27.90 3.05 3.40
C MET A 1 -26.83 1.98 3.30
N GLY A 2 -26.42 1.59 2.09
CA GLY A 2 -25.45 0.50 1.86
C GLY A 2 -25.11 0.26 0.38
N LEU A 3 -25.42 1.21 -0.50
CA LEU A 3 -25.36 1.06 -1.96
C LEU A 3 -23.97 0.66 -2.48
N TYR A 4 -22.92 1.10 -1.77
CA TYR A 4 -21.53 0.85 -2.16
C TYR A 4 -20.90 -0.36 -1.46
N GLY A 5 -21.69 -1.14 -0.72
CA GLY A 5 -21.17 -2.29 0.01
C GLY A 5 -20.42 -1.95 1.30
N PHE A 6 -20.64 -0.74 1.84
CA PHE A 6 -20.17 -0.36 3.17
C PHE A 6 -21.29 0.37 3.94
N GLY A 7 -21.27 0.22 5.27
CA GLY A 7 -22.23 0.83 6.19
C GLY A 7 -21.52 1.42 7.41
N PHE A 8 -22.27 2.10 8.28
CA PHE A 8 -21.75 2.62 9.55
C PHE A 8 -21.35 1.50 10.51
N GLU A 9 -22.09 0.40 10.47
CA GLU A 9 -21.80 -0.82 11.20
C GLU A 9 -21.40 -1.93 10.23
N HIS A 10 -20.67 -2.91 10.74
CA HIS A 10 -20.30 -4.09 9.98
C HIS A 10 -21.56 -4.91 9.63
N ASN A 11 -21.69 -5.29 8.36
CA ASN A 11 -22.80 -6.09 7.87
C ASN A 11 -22.30 -7.01 6.76
N ASP A 12 -22.34 -8.32 7.00
CA ASP A 12 -21.88 -9.37 6.08
C ASP A 12 -22.69 -9.47 4.77
N GLU A 13 -23.90 -8.91 4.74
CA GLU A 13 -24.74 -8.88 3.53
C GLU A 13 -24.27 -7.81 2.54
N LEU A 14 -23.47 -6.84 2.99
CA LEU A 14 -22.93 -5.79 2.13
C LEU A 14 -21.74 -6.30 1.33
N LYS A 15 -21.85 -6.22 0.00
CA LYS A 15 -20.79 -6.65 -0.93
C LYS A 15 -20.07 -5.42 -1.49
N PRO A 16 -18.75 -5.26 -1.26
CA PRO A 16 -17.98 -4.16 -1.82
C PRO A 16 -18.11 -4.10 -3.34
N VAL A 17 -18.51 -2.94 -3.88
CA VAL A 17 -18.76 -2.77 -5.31
C VAL A 17 -17.53 -2.32 -6.11
N SER A 18 -16.48 -1.89 -5.42
CA SER A 18 -15.27 -1.36 -6.05
C SER A 18 -14.00 -1.99 -5.46
N THR A 19 -12.97 -2.08 -6.30
CA THR A 19 -11.63 -2.52 -5.88
C THR A 19 -10.61 -1.70 -6.63
N LEU A 20 -9.70 -1.05 -5.90
CA LEU A 20 -8.57 -0.35 -6.48
C LEU A 20 -7.48 -1.38 -6.86
N LYS A 21 -7.09 -1.39 -8.13
CA LYS A 21 -6.06 -2.30 -8.66
C LYS A 21 -5.00 -1.48 -9.38
N SER A 22 -3.75 -1.92 -9.29
CA SER A 22 -2.63 -1.34 -10.02
C SER A 22 -1.63 -2.43 -10.40
N ARG A 23 -0.54 -2.03 -11.05
CA ARG A 23 0.55 -2.92 -11.49
C ARG A 23 1.86 -2.48 -10.84
N ILE A 24 2.76 -3.44 -10.63
CA ILE A 24 4.12 -3.15 -10.19
C ILE A 24 4.89 -2.65 -11.42
N VAL A 25 5.51 -1.48 -11.31
CA VAL A 25 6.37 -0.93 -12.37
C VAL A 25 7.83 -1.28 -12.20
N GLN A 26 8.25 -1.59 -10.98
CA GLN A 26 9.65 -1.84 -10.65
C GLN A 26 9.77 -2.71 -9.40
N LEU A 27 10.74 -3.61 -9.44
CA LEU A 27 11.22 -4.36 -8.29
C LEU A 27 12.65 -3.92 -7.97
N LYS A 28 12.95 -3.77 -6.68
CA LYS A 28 14.29 -3.45 -6.20
C LYS A 28 14.67 -4.38 -5.04
N HIS A 29 15.89 -4.91 -5.10
CA HIS A 29 16.50 -5.61 -3.97
C HIS A 29 17.19 -4.58 -3.08
N LEU A 30 16.89 -4.63 -1.79
CA LEU A 30 17.45 -3.75 -0.79
C LEU A 30 17.99 -4.58 0.37
N SER A 31 19.18 -4.23 0.83
CA SER A 31 19.84 -4.86 1.97
C SER A 31 19.31 -4.33 3.30
N ALA A 32 19.51 -5.08 4.37
CA ALA A 32 19.26 -4.61 5.73
C ALA A 32 19.98 -3.27 5.99
N GLY A 33 19.30 -2.34 6.65
CA GLY A 33 19.80 -1.00 6.96
C GLY A 33 19.53 0.05 5.86
N GLU A 34 19.15 -0.36 4.65
CA GLU A 34 18.67 0.57 3.63
C GLU A 34 17.29 1.14 4.00
N ALA A 35 16.91 2.24 3.35
CA ALA A 35 15.66 2.92 3.61
C ALA A 35 14.86 3.18 2.34
N VAL A 36 13.54 3.17 2.47
CA VAL A 36 12.57 3.42 1.41
C VAL A 36 11.72 4.65 1.69
N GLY A 37 11.27 5.28 0.62
CA GLY A 37 10.46 6.49 0.66
C GLY A 37 11.25 7.77 0.94
N TYR A 38 10.56 8.89 0.83
CA TYR A 38 11.11 10.21 1.10
C TYR A 38 11.56 10.34 2.56
N GLY A 39 12.69 11.03 2.78
CA GLY A 39 13.24 11.23 4.12
C GLY A 39 13.77 9.97 4.79
N ARG A 40 13.91 8.85 4.06
CA ARG A 40 14.42 7.57 4.59
C ARG A 40 13.60 7.05 5.79
N ALA A 41 12.29 7.32 5.77
CA ALA A 41 11.39 7.03 6.89
C ALA A 41 11.12 5.53 7.09
N GLY A 42 11.15 4.72 6.03
CA GLY A 42 11.01 3.26 6.13
C GLY A 42 12.36 2.57 6.13
N LYS A 43 12.95 2.31 7.30
CA LYS A 43 14.20 1.54 7.41
C LYS A 43 13.93 0.05 7.36
N LEU A 44 14.70 -0.67 6.55
CA LEU A 44 14.62 -2.11 6.42
C LEU A 44 15.48 -2.78 7.49
N THR A 45 14.91 -3.75 8.20
CA THR A 45 15.60 -4.55 9.23
C THR A 45 16.19 -5.85 8.68
N ARG A 46 15.88 -6.19 7.44
CA ARG A 46 16.30 -7.41 6.74
C ARG A 46 16.39 -7.16 5.24
N ASP A 47 17.16 -7.98 4.56
CA ASP A 47 17.18 -8.01 3.11
C ASP A 47 15.77 -8.25 2.57
N SER A 48 15.35 -7.35 1.69
CA SER A 48 13.96 -7.24 1.25
C SER A 48 13.88 -6.90 -0.22
N VAL A 49 12.85 -7.42 -0.88
CA VAL A 49 12.45 -7.00 -2.22
C VAL A 49 11.30 -6.03 -2.08
N THR A 50 11.47 -4.82 -2.61
CA THR A 50 10.44 -3.78 -2.59
C THR A 50 9.84 -3.61 -3.97
N ALA A 51 8.54 -3.40 -4.03
CA ALA A 51 7.81 -3.18 -5.27
C ALA A 51 7.27 -1.75 -5.33
N THR A 52 7.54 -1.06 -6.44
CA THR A 52 7.02 0.27 -6.70
C THR A 52 5.73 0.20 -7.50
N VAL A 53 4.71 0.89 -7.02
CA VAL A 53 3.38 1.00 -7.63
C VAL A 53 3.17 2.46 -8.03
N PRO A 54 2.72 2.73 -9.27
CA PRO A 54 2.46 4.08 -9.78
C PRO A 54 1.11 4.58 -9.26
N MET A 55 0.97 4.63 -7.94
CA MET A 55 -0.15 5.24 -7.26
C MET A 55 0.35 5.92 -6.00
N GLY A 56 -0.25 7.05 -5.68
CA GLY A 56 0.16 7.88 -4.57
C GLY A 56 -0.95 8.78 -4.07
N TYR A 57 -0.57 9.81 -3.32
CA TYR A 57 -1.52 10.75 -2.76
C TYR A 57 -2.27 11.56 -3.82
N ALA A 58 -1.65 11.79 -4.98
CA ALA A 58 -2.29 12.47 -6.10
C ALA A 58 -3.45 11.66 -6.69
N ASP A 59 -3.44 10.34 -6.48
CA ASP A 59 -4.51 9.41 -6.90
C ASP A 59 -5.56 9.19 -5.79
N GLY A 60 -5.43 9.90 -4.66
CA GLY A 60 -6.38 9.86 -3.53
C GLY A 60 -5.96 8.96 -2.36
N LEU A 61 -4.75 8.38 -2.36
CA LEU A 61 -4.25 7.64 -1.20
C LEU A 61 -3.83 8.61 -0.08
N ASP A 62 -4.28 8.36 1.15
CA ASP A 62 -3.83 9.16 2.29
C ASP A 62 -2.32 8.96 2.53
N ARG A 63 -1.57 10.06 2.52
CA ARG A 63 -0.12 10.10 2.76
C ARG A 63 0.26 9.52 4.13
N HIS A 64 -0.64 9.56 5.11
CA HIS A 64 -0.44 8.99 6.44
C HIS A 64 -0.44 7.45 6.46
N LEU A 65 -0.80 6.79 5.35
CA LEU A 65 -0.76 5.33 5.20
C LEU A 65 0.65 4.75 4.98
N GLY A 66 1.68 5.60 4.89
CA GLY A 66 3.08 5.18 4.81
C GLY A 66 3.60 4.49 6.08
N CYS A 67 4.89 4.14 6.08
CA CYS A 67 5.60 3.57 7.23
C CYS A 67 4.96 2.31 7.85
N GLY A 68 4.41 1.42 7.01
CA GLY A 68 3.89 0.11 7.41
C GLY A 68 2.45 0.12 7.95
N ARG A 69 1.76 1.26 7.91
CA ARG A 69 0.40 1.45 8.45
C ARG A 69 -0.71 0.94 7.54
N TRP A 70 -0.40 0.71 6.28
CA TRP A 70 -1.32 0.16 5.30
C TRP A 70 -0.71 -1.05 4.59
N SER A 71 -1.56 -1.79 3.89
CA SER A 71 -1.14 -2.95 3.12
C SER A 71 -2.02 -3.13 1.89
N MET A 72 -1.45 -3.73 0.86
CA MET A 72 -2.16 -4.16 -0.34
C MET A 72 -1.87 -5.63 -0.64
N LEU A 73 -2.73 -6.26 -1.43
CA LEU A 73 -2.52 -7.62 -1.90
C LEU A 73 -1.59 -7.61 -3.12
N VAL A 74 -0.46 -8.29 -3.00
CA VAL A 74 0.46 -8.59 -4.11
C VAL A 74 0.38 -10.09 -4.37
N ALA A 75 -0.10 -10.47 -5.57
CA ALA A 75 -0.34 -11.87 -5.94
C ALA A 75 -1.14 -12.65 -4.87
N GLY A 76 -2.21 -12.03 -4.36
CA GLY A 76 -3.10 -12.61 -3.34
C GLY A 76 -2.55 -12.60 -1.91
N ARG A 77 -1.36 -12.05 -1.66
CA ARG A 77 -0.75 -11.99 -0.32
C ARG A 77 -0.59 -10.55 0.17
N PRO A 78 -0.92 -10.24 1.43
CA PRO A 78 -0.77 -8.89 1.97
C PRO A 78 0.70 -8.49 2.07
N ARG A 79 1.02 -7.28 1.61
CA ARG A 79 2.33 -6.63 1.73
C ARG A 79 2.14 -5.23 2.30
N ARG A 80 2.96 -4.87 3.28
CA ARG A 80 2.88 -3.58 3.97
C ARG A 80 3.49 -2.48 3.11
N SER A 81 2.82 -1.34 3.02
CA SER A 81 3.34 -0.16 2.34
C SER A 81 4.27 0.63 3.25
N TRP A 82 5.46 0.94 2.76
CA TRP A 82 6.45 1.74 3.48
C TRP A 82 6.43 3.20 3.07
N ALA A 83 5.98 3.51 1.86
CA ALA A 83 5.84 4.87 1.37
C ALA A 83 4.46 5.06 0.74
N ALA A 84 3.78 6.16 1.09
CA ALA A 84 2.54 6.64 0.47
C ALA A 84 2.81 8.07 -0.03
N SER A 85 3.65 8.20 -1.07
CA SER A 85 4.10 9.49 -1.61
C SER A 85 3.50 9.71 -3.00
N ALA A 86 4.21 10.33 -3.95
CA ALA A 86 3.80 10.29 -5.36
C ALA A 86 3.80 8.86 -5.92
N TRP A 87 4.58 7.97 -5.30
CA TRP A 87 4.61 6.53 -5.58
C TRP A 87 4.48 5.74 -4.29
N THR A 88 3.87 4.56 -4.39
CA THR A 88 3.70 3.63 -3.28
C THR A 88 4.73 2.53 -3.36
N VAL A 89 5.39 2.25 -2.24
CA VAL A 89 6.40 1.18 -2.13
C VAL A 89 5.93 0.18 -1.10
N VAL A 90 5.89 -1.10 -1.47
CA VAL A 90 5.48 -2.24 -0.63
C VAL A 90 6.53 -3.33 -0.55
#